data_AF-A0A292YFJ1-F1
#
_entry.id   AF-A0A292YFJ1-F1
#
_cell.length_a   1.000
_cell.length_b   1.000
_cell.length_c   1.000
_cell.angle_alpha   90.00
_cell.angle_beta   90.00
_cell.angle_gamma   90.00
#
_symmetry.space_group_name_H-M   'P 1'
#
loop_
_entity.id
_entity.type
_entity.pdbx_description
1 polymer ?
#
loop_
_entity_poly.entity_id
_entity_poly.type
_entity_poly.pdbx_seq_one_letter_code
_entity_poly.pdbx_strand_id
1 'polypeptide(L)' 'MEVFSFIEGFYNPLRRHSRLGNLSPAAYEQQITTQIEVSG' A
#
# COMPACT_ATOMS: atom_id res chain seq x y z
N MET A 1 9.04 -17.29 10.47
CA MET A 1 8.96 -16.61 9.15
C MET A 1 8.54 -15.16 9.41
N GLU A 2 9.27 -14.47 10.29
CA GLU A 2 8.78 -13.27 11.02
C GLU A 2 8.63 -12.04 10.13
N VAL A 3 9.56 -11.86 9.18
CA VAL A 3 9.56 -10.68 8.29
C VAL A 3 8.35 -10.68 7.38
N PHE A 4 7.96 -11.84 6.84
CA PHE A 4 6.79 -11.95 5.99
C PHE A 4 5.50 -11.64 6.77
N SER A 5 5.37 -12.22 7.97
CA SER A 5 4.24 -11.95 8.86
C SER A 5 4.14 -10.47 9.25
N PHE A 6 5.29 -9.80 9.48
CA PHE A 6 5.30 -8.36 9.73
C PHE A 6 4.89 -7.54 8.50
N ILE A 7 5.40 -7.89 7.32
CA ILE A 7 5.10 -7.18 6.07
C ILE A 7 3.61 -7.28 5.73
N GLU A 8 3.07 -8.50 5.67
CA GLU A 8 1.68 -8.73 5.27
C GLU A 8 0.68 -8.43 6.39
N GLY A 9 1.03 -8.71 7.64
CA GLY A 9 0.12 -8.54 8.78
C GLY A 9 0.03 -7.11 9.30
N PHE A 10 1.10 -6.32 9.18
CA PHE A 10 1.16 -4.97 9.75
C PHE A 10 1.60 -3.90 8.75
N TYR A 11 2.72 -4.09 8.07
CA TYR A 11 3.32 -3.02 7.28
C TYR A 11 2.44 -2.62 6.08
N ASN A 12 2.15 -3.56 5.17
CA ASN A 12 1.37 -3.28 3.97
C ASN A 12 -0.06 -2.78 4.25
N PRO A 13 -0.85 -3.38 5.18
CA PRO A 13 -2.22 -2.95 5.42
C PRO A 13 -2.36 -1.77 6.39
N LEU A 14 -1.55 -1.69 7.45
CA LEU A 14 -1.80 -0.79 8.58
C LEU A 14 -0.87 0.42 8.62
N ARG A 15 0.40 0.28 8.23
CA ARG A 15 1.36 1.39 8.32
C ARG A 15 0.94 2.53 7.39
N ARG A 16 0.86 3.74 7.93
CA ARG A 16 0.55 4.96 7.17
C ARG A 16 1.79 5.81 6.93
N HIS A 17 1.88 6.40 5.74
CA HIS A 17 2.97 7.29 5.33
C HIS A 17 2.44 8.67 4.97
N SER A 18 2.85 9.70 5.73
CA SER A 18 2.41 11.09 5.53
C SER A 18 2.79 11.65 4.16
N ARG A 19 3.95 11.26 3.62
CA ARG A 19 4.38 11.63 2.26
C ARG A 19 3.45 11.11 1.16
N LEU A 20 2.75 10.01 1.41
CA LEU A 20 1.79 9.40 0.48
C LEU A 20 0.35 9.85 0.77
N GLY A 21 0.15 11.00 1.43
CA GLY A 21 -1.20 11.45 1.79
C GLY A 21 -1.83 10.62 2.92
N ASN A 22 -1.01 10.05 3.80
CA ASN A 22 -1.44 9.19 4.90
C ASN A 22 -2.05 7.85 4.45
N LEU A 23 -1.63 7.35 3.29
CA LEU A 23 -2.03 6.03 2.77
C LEU A 23 -1.12 4.93 3.30
N SER A 24 -1.65 3.70 3.28
CA SER A 24 -0.83 2.50 3.44
C SER A 24 -0.19 2.09 2.12
N PRO A 25 0.91 1.32 2.15
CA PRO A 25 1.54 0.82 0.92
C PRO A 25 0.56 0.12 -0.02
N ALA A 26 -0.27 -0.79 0.51
CA ALA A 26 -1.27 -1.49 -0.30
C ALA A 26 -2.31 -0.53 -0.90
N ALA A 27 -2.79 0.46 -0.13
CA ALA A 27 -3.76 1.43 -0.64
C ALA A 27 -3.18 2.33 -1.75
N TYR A 28 -1.89 2.69 -1.63
CA TYR A 28 -1.18 3.44 -2.67
C TYR A 28 -1.07 2.61 -3.97
N GLU A 29 -0.68 1.34 -3.87
CA GLU A 29 -0.61 0.44 -5.03
C GLU A 29 -1.97 0.31 -5.74
N GLN A 30 -3.07 0.19 -5.00
CA GLN A 30 -4.41 0.13 -5.57
C GLN A 30 -4.76 1.40 -6.37
N GLN A 31 -4.43 2.58 -5.85
CA GLN A 31 -4.68 3.84 -6.55
C GLN A 31 -3.87 3.93 -7.86
N ILE A 32 -2.62 3.49 -7.85
CA ILE A 32 -1.78 3.45 -9.05
C ILE A 32 -2.36 2.49 -10.09
N THR A 33 -2.78 1.29 -9.68
CA THR A 33 -3.43 0.32 -10.59
C THR A 33 -4.67 0.92 -11.22
N THR A 34 -5.57 1.52 -10.43
CA THR A 34 -6.77 2.17 -10.96
C THR A 34 -6.43 3.32 -11.92
N GLN A 35 -5.41 4.13 -11.63
CA GLN A 35 -4.98 5.20 -12.53
C GLN A 35 -4.45 4.68 -13.86
N ILE A 36 -3.69 3.59 -13.84
CA ILE A 36 -3.18 2.94 -15.05
C ILE A 36 -4.34 2.41 -15.90
N GLU A 37 -5.32 1.74 -15.27
CA GLU A 37 -6.49 1.19 -15.97
C GLU A 37 -7.38 2.27 -16.59
N VAL A 38 -7.52 3.43 -15.94
CA VAL A 38 -8.35 4.54 -16.45
C VAL A 38 -7.65 5.32 -17.57
N SER A 39 -6.32 5.24 -17.65
CA SER A 39 -5.53 5.97 -18.65
C SER A 39 -5.23 5.15 -19.92
N GLY A 40 -5.65 3.88 -19.96
CA GLY A 40 -5.43 2.93 -21.06
C GLY A 40 -6.57 2.87 -22.07
#